data_AF-G7EGZ4-F1
#
_entry.id   AF-G7EGZ4-F1
#
_cell.length_a   1.000
_cell.length_b   1.000
_cell.length_c   1.000
_cell.angle_alpha   90.00
_cell.angle_beta   90.00
_cell.angle_gamma   90.00
#
_symmetry.space_group_name_H-M   'P 1'
#
loop_
_entity.id
_entity.type
_entity.pdbx_description
1 polymer ?
#
loop_
_entity_poly.entity_id
_entity_poly.type
_entity_poly.pdbx_seq_one_letter_code
_entity_poly.pdbx_strand_id
1 'polypeptide(L)'
;MSRKLGVSVGDKLRVIMPNASTYTPLGRVPSQRLFKVAAIYETGSEIDMALAFTSGASLQRVLKLDKNTAPNLSVSLHEPFELDEFIEASQRILKDYNYSDWRSTQGTLFAAVAMEKRIMSMLLALIVLVAVFNIVSALTMMVSEKQGEVAILQTLGLTPSQVQKVFMVQGLYNGVIGTAIGAFLGVIFSLYINELLALVGLNLLAGIELPVKFDILSLVIIAFASIAMSFLATLYPARKAAKVKPAEVLRYE
;
A
#
# COMPACT_ATOMS: atom_id res chain seq x y z
N MET A 1 -23.42 -19.27 -5.47
CA MET A 1 -24.63 -19.82 -4.81
C MET A 1 -25.46 -20.69 -5.75
N SER A 2 -25.75 -20.25 -6.99
CA SER A 2 -26.54 -20.98 -7.98
C SER A 2 -26.06 -22.41 -8.27
N ARG A 3 -24.75 -22.62 -8.47
CA ARG A 3 -24.17 -23.95 -8.71
C ARG A 3 -24.38 -24.94 -7.56
N LYS A 4 -24.29 -24.47 -6.30
CA LYS A 4 -24.55 -25.30 -5.11
C LYS A 4 -26.03 -25.68 -4.99
N LEU A 5 -26.93 -24.80 -5.40
CA LEU A 5 -28.38 -25.02 -5.36
C LEU A 5 -28.93 -25.68 -6.64
N GLY A 6 -28.09 -25.88 -7.66
CA GLY A 6 -28.48 -26.52 -8.93
C GLY A 6 -29.53 -25.72 -9.72
N VAL A 7 -29.56 -24.39 -9.59
CA VAL A 7 -30.62 -23.54 -10.17
C VAL A 7 -30.17 -22.75 -11.38
N SER A 8 -31.08 -22.64 -12.35
CA SER A 8 -30.94 -21.93 -13.62
C SER A 8 -31.87 -20.72 -13.69
N VAL A 9 -31.60 -19.83 -14.65
CA VAL A 9 -32.47 -18.69 -14.95
C VAL A 9 -33.86 -19.22 -15.35
N GLY A 10 -34.90 -18.72 -14.69
CA GLY A 10 -36.28 -19.15 -14.89
C GLY A 10 -36.85 -20.04 -13.78
N ASP A 11 -35.99 -20.66 -12.97
CA ASP A 11 -36.42 -21.57 -11.90
C ASP A 11 -37.13 -20.83 -10.76
N LYS A 12 -37.98 -21.58 -10.03
CA LYS A 12 -38.69 -21.07 -8.85
C LYS A 12 -37.98 -21.52 -7.57
N LEU A 13 -37.46 -20.57 -6.82
CA LEU A 13 -36.83 -20.77 -5.52
C LEU A 13 -37.77 -20.40 -4.39
N ARG A 14 -37.84 -21.25 -3.36
CA ARG A 14 -38.54 -20.91 -2.12
C ARG A 14 -37.56 -20.28 -1.15
N VAL A 15 -37.80 -19.03 -0.78
CA VAL A 15 -37.01 -18.31 0.20
C VAL A 15 -37.77 -18.29 1.51
N ILE A 16 -37.10 -18.69 2.59
CA ILE A 16 -37.63 -18.73 3.95
C ILE A 16 -36.88 -17.69 4.78
N MET A 17 -37.61 -16.83 5.49
CA MET A 17 -37.06 -15.82 6.40
C MET A 17 -37.43 -16.18 7.84
N PRO A 18 -36.52 -16.78 8.62
CA PRO A 18 -36.76 -17.14 10.02
C PRO A 18 -37.11 -15.93 10.89
N ASN A 19 -36.50 -14.77 10.60
CA ASN A 19 -36.67 -13.54 11.37
C ASN A 19 -38.06 -12.90 11.19
N ALA A 20 -38.79 -13.24 10.12
CA ALA A 20 -40.11 -12.69 9.82
C ALA A 20 -41.21 -13.74 10.09
N SER A 21 -41.50 -14.04 11.36
CA SER A 21 -42.50 -15.07 11.73
C SER A 21 -43.89 -14.49 11.98
N THR A 22 -44.95 -15.24 11.62
CA THR A 22 -46.32 -14.97 12.12
C THR A 22 -46.66 -16.02 13.18
N TYR A 23 -47.36 -15.60 14.22
CA TYR A 23 -47.88 -16.49 15.24
C TYR A 23 -49.19 -17.10 14.76
N THR A 24 -49.25 -18.42 14.73
CA THR A 24 -50.47 -19.20 14.47
C THR A 24 -50.86 -19.95 15.75
N PRO A 25 -52.11 -20.43 15.87
CA PRO A 25 -52.52 -21.26 17.02
C PRO A 25 -51.68 -22.52 17.24
N LEU A 26 -50.90 -22.93 16.22
CA LEU A 26 -50.00 -24.09 16.23
C LEU A 26 -48.51 -23.71 16.43
N GLY A 27 -48.19 -22.42 16.64
CA GLY A 27 -46.83 -21.94 16.88
C GLY A 27 -46.33 -20.88 15.89
N ARG A 28 -45.04 -20.54 15.96
CA ARG A 28 -44.37 -19.54 15.10
C ARG A 28 -44.07 -20.15 13.73
N VAL A 29 -44.69 -19.60 12.68
CA VAL A 29 -44.42 -20.01 11.30
C VAL A 29 -43.57 -18.93 10.61
N PRO A 30 -42.36 -19.27 10.10
CA PRO A 30 -41.52 -18.32 9.39
C PRO A 30 -42.16 -17.91 8.06
N SER A 31 -41.92 -16.66 7.63
CA SER A 31 -42.37 -16.18 6.33
C SER A 31 -41.64 -16.93 5.23
N GLN A 32 -42.39 -17.43 4.24
CA GLN A 32 -41.81 -18.08 3.07
C GLN A 32 -42.53 -17.62 1.81
N ARG A 33 -41.77 -17.39 0.73
CA ARG A 33 -42.34 -17.07 -0.60
C ARG A 33 -41.52 -17.68 -1.73
N LEU A 34 -42.20 -17.90 -2.85
CA LEU A 34 -41.59 -18.32 -4.11
C LEU A 34 -41.11 -17.10 -4.91
N PHE A 35 -39.88 -17.16 -5.35
CA PHE A 35 -39.24 -16.19 -6.25
C PHE A 35 -38.82 -16.89 -7.53
N LYS A 36 -38.85 -16.16 -8.65
CA LYS A 36 -38.32 -16.64 -9.93
C LYS A 36 -36.90 -16.10 -10.12
N VAL A 37 -35.96 -16.95 -10.50
CA VAL A 37 -34.59 -16.54 -10.84
C VAL A 37 -34.63 -15.74 -12.14
N ALA A 38 -34.32 -14.44 -12.05
CA ALA A 38 -34.31 -13.55 -13.21
C ALA A 38 -32.95 -13.53 -13.92
N ALA A 39 -31.85 -13.55 -13.15
CA ALA A 39 -30.49 -13.54 -13.65
C ALA A 39 -29.55 -14.20 -12.64
N ILE A 40 -28.37 -14.61 -13.12
CA ILE A 40 -27.27 -15.11 -12.32
C ILE A 40 -26.06 -14.22 -12.62
N TYR A 41 -25.34 -13.81 -11.58
CA TYR A 41 -24.11 -13.03 -11.72
C TYR A 41 -22.94 -13.83 -11.11
N GLU A 42 -21.73 -13.54 -11.57
CA GLU A 42 -20.49 -14.15 -11.09
C GLU A 42 -19.47 -13.01 -10.91
N THR A 43 -19.06 -12.76 -9.67
CA THR A 43 -18.01 -11.79 -9.32
C THR A 43 -16.66 -12.47 -9.06
N GLY A 44 -16.63 -13.80 -8.97
CA GLY A 44 -15.41 -14.57 -8.67
C GLY A 44 -14.94 -14.44 -7.21
N SER A 45 -15.71 -13.75 -6.36
CA SER A 45 -15.44 -13.56 -4.94
C SER A 45 -16.33 -14.47 -4.08
N GLU A 46 -15.95 -14.69 -2.82
CA GLU A 46 -16.75 -15.44 -1.85
C GLU A 46 -18.16 -14.85 -1.65
N ILE A 47 -18.34 -13.57 -2.00
CA ILE A 47 -19.60 -12.84 -1.97
C ILE A 47 -20.69 -13.54 -2.82
N ASP A 48 -20.30 -14.23 -3.91
CA ASP A 48 -21.21 -14.98 -4.77
C ASP A 48 -21.90 -16.15 -4.07
N MET A 49 -21.43 -16.54 -2.88
CA MET A 49 -22.01 -17.64 -2.10
C MET A 49 -23.11 -17.17 -1.14
N ALA A 50 -23.18 -15.89 -0.81
CA ALA A 50 -24.03 -15.39 0.28
C ALA A 50 -25.05 -14.32 -0.13
N LEU A 51 -24.88 -13.67 -1.28
CA LEU A 51 -25.77 -12.58 -1.71
C LEU A 51 -26.80 -13.01 -2.77
N ALA A 52 -28.02 -12.48 -2.62
CA ALA A 52 -29.08 -12.56 -3.61
C ALA A 52 -29.84 -11.23 -3.63
N PHE A 53 -30.14 -10.74 -4.84
CA PHE A 53 -30.82 -9.46 -5.03
C PHE A 53 -32.28 -9.66 -5.43
N THR A 54 -33.15 -8.78 -4.94
CA THR A 54 -34.56 -8.73 -5.34
C THR A 54 -35.07 -7.29 -5.28
N SER A 55 -36.22 -7.03 -5.88
CA SER A 55 -36.89 -5.73 -5.79
C SER A 55 -37.25 -5.40 -4.33
N GLY A 56 -37.11 -4.13 -3.92
CA GLY A 56 -37.46 -3.68 -2.57
C GLY A 56 -38.91 -4.03 -2.18
N ALA A 57 -39.86 -3.88 -3.10
CA ALA A 57 -41.27 -4.22 -2.85
C ALA A 57 -41.50 -5.72 -2.57
N SER A 58 -40.71 -6.61 -3.19
CA SER A 58 -40.81 -8.05 -2.93
C SER A 58 -40.12 -8.44 -1.64
N LEU A 59 -39.01 -7.76 -1.30
CA LEU A 59 -38.32 -7.94 -0.03
C LEU A 59 -39.19 -7.51 1.17
N GLN A 60 -39.82 -6.34 1.09
CA GLN A 60 -40.77 -5.85 2.11
C GLN A 60 -41.91 -6.86 2.36
N ARG A 61 -42.48 -7.43 1.29
CA ARG A 61 -43.54 -8.45 1.39
C ARG A 61 -43.10 -9.75 2.05
N VAL A 62 -41.82 -10.11 1.95
CA VAL A 62 -41.28 -11.35 2.53
C VAL A 62 -40.84 -11.14 3.97
N LEU A 63 -40.19 -10.00 4.25
CA LEU A 63 -39.82 -9.58 5.60
C LEU A 63 -41.02 -9.11 6.45
N LYS A 64 -42.22 -8.97 5.85
CA LYS A 64 -43.44 -8.47 6.51
C LYS A 64 -43.25 -7.09 7.14
N LEU A 65 -42.49 -6.23 6.47
CA LEU A 65 -42.35 -4.83 6.86
C LEU A 65 -43.66 -4.09 6.58
N ASP A 66 -43.99 -3.09 7.41
CA ASP A 66 -45.14 -2.23 7.17
C ASP A 66 -44.92 -1.42 5.88
N LYS A 67 -46.00 -1.09 5.18
CA LYS A 67 -45.93 -0.28 3.95
C LYS A 67 -45.39 1.13 4.22
N ASN A 68 -45.52 1.62 5.46
CA ASN A 68 -44.99 2.91 5.91
C ASN A 68 -43.57 2.83 6.48
N THR A 69 -42.96 1.63 6.59
CA THR A 69 -41.56 1.51 7.02
C THR A 69 -40.64 1.98 5.90
N ALA A 70 -39.93 3.09 6.14
CA ALA A 70 -38.92 3.59 5.21
C ALA A 70 -37.81 2.54 5.01
N PRO A 71 -37.37 2.28 3.77
CA PRO A 71 -36.25 1.39 3.53
C PRO A 71 -34.95 1.99 4.07
N ASN A 72 -34.02 1.11 4.47
CA ASN A 72 -32.65 1.55 4.77
C ASN A 72 -32.04 2.16 3.50
N LEU A 73 -31.54 3.38 3.62
CA LEU A 73 -30.88 4.08 2.53
C LEU A 73 -29.38 3.77 2.59
N SER A 74 -28.83 3.27 1.48
CA SER A 74 -27.39 3.16 1.29
C SER A 74 -26.96 4.25 0.32
N VAL A 75 -26.05 5.11 0.76
CA VAL A 75 -25.48 6.19 -0.03
C VAL A 75 -24.04 5.82 -0.35
N SER A 76 -23.69 5.86 -1.64
CA SER A 76 -22.32 5.66 -2.10
C SER A 76 -21.74 7.01 -2.49
N LEU A 77 -20.61 7.37 -1.89
CA LEU A 77 -19.86 8.57 -2.24
C LEU A 77 -18.99 8.29 -3.46
N HIS A 78 -18.75 9.31 -4.29
CA HIS A 78 -17.82 9.21 -5.41
C HIS A 78 -16.38 9.02 -4.91
N GLU A 79 -15.99 9.80 -3.90
CA GLU A 79 -14.73 9.67 -3.17
C GLU A 79 -14.98 9.08 -1.77
N PRO A 80 -14.67 7.79 -1.53
CA PRO A 80 -14.96 7.14 -0.25
C PRO A 80 -14.22 7.74 0.96
N PHE A 81 -13.13 8.48 0.72
CA PHE A 81 -12.27 9.06 1.76
C PHE A 81 -12.71 10.46 2.21
N GLU A 82 -13.62 11.12 1.51
CA GLU A 82 -14.23 12.41 1.91
C GLU A 82 -15.38 12.23 2.91
N LEU A 83 -15.51 11.04 3.49
CA LEU A 83 -16.61 10.67 4.37
C LEU A 83 -16.72 11.60 5.59
N ASP A 84 -15.59 12.02 6.17
CA ASP A 84 -15.60 12.88 7.34
C ASP A 84 -16.15 14.28 7.01
N GLU A 85 -15.75 14.87 5.89
CA GLU A 85 -16.27 16.14 5.40
C GLU A 85 -17.77 16.04 5.05
N PHE A 86 -18.19 14.94 4.43
CA PHE A 86 -19.59 14.69 4.12
C PHE A 86 -20.46 14.56 5.38
N ILE A 87 -19.98 13.82 6.39
CA ILE A 87 -20.69 13.65 7.67
C ILE A 87 -20.81 14.99 8.38
N GLU A 88 -19.74 15.79 8.42
CA GLU A 88 -19.74 17.11 9.03
C GLU A 88 -20.73 18.07 8.34
N ALA A 89 -20.70 18.12 7.00
CA ALA A 89 -21.64 18.92 6.22
C ALA A 89 -23.11 18.46 6.38
N SER A 90 -23.33 17.16 6.58
CA SER A 90 -24.66 16.54 6.65
C SER A 90 -25.18 16.30 8.07
N GLN A 91 -24.46 16.76 9.10
CA GLN A 91 -24.80 16.51 10.52
C GLN A 91 -26.25 16.87 10.87
N ARG A 92 -26.77 17.96 10.29
CA ARG A 92 -28.15 18.41 10.54
C ARG A 92 -29.20 17.40 10.07
N ILE A 93 -28.94 16.71 8.97
CA ILE A 93 -29.83 15.70 8.41
C ILE A 93 -29.63 14.37 9.13
N LEU A 94 -28.38 14.02 9.43
CA LEU A 94 -28.01 12.76 10.07
C LEU A 94 -28.41 12.67 11.55
N LYS A 95 -28.70 13.79 12.22
CA LYS A 95 -29.05 13.83 13.65
C LYS A 95 -30.25 12.94 14.02
N ASP A 96 -31.22 12.81 13.12
CA ASP A 96 -32.44 12.05 13.35
C ASP A 96 -32.35 10.58 12.89
N TYR A 97 -31.19 10.15 12.36
CA TYR A 97 -30.99 8.82 11.79
C TYR A 97 -29.80 8.11 12.42
N ASN A 98 -29.96 6.81 12.70
CA ASN A 98 -28.83 5.95 13.00
C ASN A 98 -28.12 5.61 11.69
N TYR A 99 -26.87 6.04 11.52
CA TYR A 99 -26.05 5.70 10.38
C TYR A 99 -24.85 4.84 10.80
N SER A 100 -24.45 3.94 9.91
CA SER A 100 -23.20 3.20 10.01
C SER A 100 -22.40 3.41 8.73
N ASP A 101 -21.08 3.52 8.85
CA ASP A 101 -20.19 3.71 7.71
C ASP A 101 -19.45 2.42 7.33
N TRP A 102 -18.82 2.44 6.16
CA TRP A 102 -18.01 1.33 5.68
C TRP A 102 -16.77 1.08 6.56
N ARG A 103 -16.31 2.06 7.35
CA ARG A 103 -15.17 1.91 8.26
C ARG A 103 -15.54 1.10 9.50
N SER A 104 -16.77 1.18 9.97
CA SER A 104 -17.26 0.35 11.09
C SER A 104 -17.36 -1.13 10.71
N THR A 105 -17.64 -1.41 9.44
CA THR A 105 -17.79 -2.78 8.92
C THR A 105 -16.49 -3.35 8.38
N GLN A 106 -15.68 -2.53 7.71
CA GLN A 106 -14.48 -2.97 6.99
C GLN A 106 -13.19 -2.27 7.47
N GLY A 107 -13.26 -1.33 8.39
CA GLY A 107 -12.12 -0.53 8.82
C GLY A 107 -11.00 -1.32 9.49
N THR A 108 -11.27 -2.50 10.05
CA THR A 108 -10.23 -3.41 10.54
C THR A 108 -9.33 -3.91 9.41
N LEU A 109 -9.90 -4.24 8.24
CA LEU A 109 -9.14 -4.64 7.05
C LEU A 109 -8.28 -3.47 6.55
N PHE A 110 -8.87 -2.27 6.41
CA PHE A 110 -8.12 -1.10 5.96
C PHE A 110 -7.06 -0.64 6.96
N ALA A 111 -7.34 -0.75 8.27
CA ALA A 111 -6.36 -0.49 9.32
C ALA A 111 -5.21 -1.50 9.27
N ALA A 112 -5.49 -2.78 9.01
CA ALA A 112 -4.46 -3.80 8.82
C ALA A 112 -3.56 -3.49 7.60
N VAL A 113 -4.15 -3.14 6.45
CA VAL A 113 -3.40 -2.74 5.25
C VAL A 113 -2.57 -1.47 5.50
N ALA A 114 -3.13 -0.49 6.21
CA ALA A 114 -2.39 0.73 6.56
C ALA A 114 -1.23 0.44 7.53
N MET A 115 -1.43 -0.46 8.49
CA MET A 115 -0.39 -0.90 9.41
C MET A 115 0.72 -1.65 8.66
N GLU A 116 0.35 -2.55 7.74
CA GLU A 116 1.29 -3.26 6.89
C GLU A 116 2.16 -2.29 6.08
N LYS A 117 1.53 -1.29 5.43
CA LYS A 117 2.28 -0.25 4.70
C LYS A 117 3.26 0.51 5.58
N ARG A 118 2.91 0.81 6.83
CA ARG A 118 3.82 1.49 7.79
C ARG A 118 4.99 0.59 8.20
N ILE A 119 4.76 -0.70 8.38
CA ILE A 119 5.82 -1.66 8.69
C ILE A 119 6.77 -1.77 7.48
N MET A 120 6.24 -1.91 6.27
CA MET A 120 7.04 -1.96 5.05
C MET A 120 7.87 -0.68 4.84
N SER A 121 7.30 0.50 5.10
CA SER A 121 8.06 1.76 5.00
C SER A 121 9.15 1.87 6.06
N MET A 122 8.91 1.39 7.29
CA MET A 122 9.91 1.33 8.35
C MET A 122 11.06 0.38 8.00
N LEU A 123 10.76 -0.80 7.45
CA LEU A 123 11.76 -1.75 6.98
C LEU A 123 12.60 -1.17 5.84
N LEU A 124 11.96 -0.53 4.86
CA LEU A 124 12.66 0.16 3.78
C LEU A 124 13.62 1.22 4.32
N ALA A 125 13.16 2.04 5.27
CA ALA A 125 14.00 3.06 5.90
C ALA A 125 15.22 2.46 6.62
N LEU A 126 15.06 1.31 7.30
CA LEU A 126 16.16 0.62 7.95
C LEU A 126 17.18 0.07 6.95
N ILE A 127 16.73 -0.53 5.85
CA ILE A 127 17.60 -1.02 4.77
C ILE A 127 18.42 0.14 4.18
N VAL A 128 17.77 1.27 3.92
CA VAL A 128 18.44 2.47 3.41
C VAL A 128 19.45 3.01 4.42
N LEU A 129 19.11 3.03 5.72
CA LEU A 129 20.03 3.44 6.77
C LEU A 129 21.29 2.55 6.81
N VAL A 130 21.14 1.23 6.74
CA VAL A 130 22.27 0.28 6.67
C VAL A 130 23.12 0.53 5.43
N ALA A 131 22.50 0.77 4.27
CA ALA A 131 23.22 1.08 3.03
C ALA A 131 24.03 2.38 3.16
N VAL A 132 23.46 3.42 3.78
CA VAL A 132 24.15 4.68 4.06
C VAL A 132 25.37 4.47 4.96
N PHE A 133 25.25 3.68 6.03
CA PHE A 133 26.41 3.34 6.88
C PHE A 133 27.51 2.62 6.12
N ASN A 134 27.14 1.77 5.17
CA ASN A 134 28.11 1.09 4.31
C ASN A 134 28.86 2.11 3.43
N ILE A 135 28.17 3.07 2.82
CA ILE A 135 28.80 4.15 2.04
C ILE A 135 29.77 4.96 2.90
N VAL A 136 29.38 5.33 4.13
CA VAL A 136 30.27 6.06 5.06
C VAL A 136 31.53 5.25 5.35
N SER A 137 31.37 3.96 5.64
CA SER A 137 32.48 3.06 5.95
C SER A 137 33.44 2.93 4.77
N ALA A 138 32.91 2.67 3.57
CA ALA A 138 33.69 2.53 2.35
C ALA A 138 34.44 3.81 1.97
N LEU A 139 33.78 4.98 2.04
CA LEU A 139 34.43 6.26 1.76
C LEU A 139 35.48 6.62 2.80
N THR A 140 35.22 6.35 4.08
CA THR A 140 36.19 6.60 5.15
C THR A 140 37.44 5.74 4.98
N MET A 141 37.27 4.47 4.60
CA MET A 141 38.36 3.55 4.29
C MET A 141 39.17 4.06 3.09
N MET A 142 38.51 4.39 1.99
CA MET A 142 39.14 4.93 0.78
C MET A 142 39.94 6.21 1.06
N VAL A 143 39.38 7.13 1.85
CA VAL A 143 40.09 8.35 2.28
C VAL A 143 41.36 8.01 3.06
N SER A 144 41.31 6.98 3.91
CA SER A 144 42.46 6.55 4.71
C SER A 144 43.55 5.90 3.87
N GLU A 145 43.18 5.10 2.87
CA GLU A 145 44.12 4.45 1.94
C GLU A 145 44.80 5.46 1.00
N LYS A 146 44.10 6.55 0.66
CA LYS A 146 44.55 7.57 -0.29
C LYS A 146 45.13 8.82 0.37
N GLN A 147 45.49 8.76 1.65
CA GLN A 147 46.04 9.91 2.39
C GLN A 147 47.32 10.47 1.78
N GLY A 148 48.22 9.62 1.28
CA GLY A 148 49.47 10.04 0.62
C GLY A 148 49.21 10.87 -0.64
N GLU A 149 48.31 10.39 -1.50
CA GLU A 149 47.89 11.11 -2.72
C GLU A 149 47.24 12.47 -2.38
N VAL A 150 46.39 12.51 -1.35
CA VAL A 150 45.78 13.76 -0.87
C VAL A 150 46.84 14.73 -0.34
N ALA A 151 47.83 14.24 0.41
CA ALA A 151 48.94 15.04 0.93
C ALA A 151 49.78 15.65 -0.20
N ILE A 152 50.10 14.86 -1.24
CA ILE A 152 50.81 15.36 -2.44
C ILE A 152 50.00 16.44 -3.15
N LEU A 153 48.69 16.25 -3.33
CA LEU A 153 47.84 17.28 -3.94
C LEU A 153 47.84 18.58 -3.11
N GLN A 154 47.77 18.47 -1.78
CA GLN A 154 47.83 19.63 -0.90
C GLN A 154 49.18 20.36 -0.96
N THR A 155 50.31 19.64 -1.11
CA THR A 155 51.62 20.30 -1.30
C THR A 155 51.76 20.96 -2.66
N LEU A 156 51.06 20.45 -3.68
CA LEU A 156 50.93 21.10 -4.99
C LEU A 156 49.98 22.33 -4.99
N GLY A 157 49.35 22.65 -3.86
CA GLY A 157 48.54 23.85 -3.68
C GLY A 157 47.03 23.62 -3.60
N LEU A 158 46.56 22.37 -3.53
CA LEU A 158 45.13 22.08 -3.33
C LEU A 158 44.70 22.48 -1.92
N THR A 159 43.66 23.30 -1.81
CA THR A 159 43.11 23.71 -0.51
C THR A 159 42.31 22.57 0.13
N PRO A 160 42.22 22.50 1.48
CA PRO A 160 41.36 21.54 2.19
C PRO A 160 39.91 21.53 1.70
N SER A 161 39.36 22.69 1.35
CA SER A 161 38.01 22.83 0.79
C SER A 161 37.87 22.21 -0.60
N GLN A 162 38.92 22.25 -1.43
CA GLN A 162 38.92 21.58 -2.74
C GLN A 162 38.99 20.06 -2.57
N VAL A 163 39.80 19.56 -1.64
CA VAL A 163 39.83 18.13 -1.29
C VAL A 163 38.44 17.66 -0.84
N GLN A 164 37.79 18.42 0.06
CA GLN A 164 36.43 18.10 0.50
C GLN A 164 35.43 18.02 -0.66
N LYS A 165 35.49 18.96 -1.62
CA LYS A 165 34.60 18.97 -2.79
C LYS A 165 34.79 17.74 -3.67
N VAL A 166 36.03 17.30 -3.90
CA VAL A 166 36.31 16.09 -4.70
C VAL A 166 35.61 14.87 -4.10
N PHE A 167 35.77 14.64 -2.80
CA PHE A 167 35.12 13.52 -2.12
C PHE A 167 33.60 13.65 -2.05
N MET A 168 33.07 14.86 -1.91
CA MET A 168 31.61 15.10 -1.98
C MET A 168 31.04 14.79 -3.37
N VAL A 169 31.72 15.20 -4.45
CA VAL A 169 31.29 14.91 -5.83
C VAL A 169 31.37 13.41 -6.11
N GLN A 170 32.42 12.73 -5.67
CA GLN A 170 32.56 11.29 -5.80
C GLN A 170 31.45 10.53 -5.04
N GLY A 171 31.13 10.99 -3.84
CA GLY A 171 30.02 10.50 -3.05
C GLY A 171 28.65 10.67 -3.72
N LEU A 172 28.40 11.86 -4.27
CA LEU A 172 27.19 12.16 -5.01
C LEU A 172 27.10 11.32 -6.30
N TYR A 173 28.20 11.15 -7.02
CA TYR A 173 28.29 10.32 -8.22
C TYR A 173 27.89 8.87 -7.94
N ASN A 174 28.46 8.27 -6.88
CA ASN A 174 28.09 6.92 -6.44
C ASN A 174 26.61 6.84 -6.03
N GLY A 175 26.10 7.85 -5.32
CA GLY A 175 24.70 7.92 -4.91
C GLY A 175 23.73 8.01 -6.09
N VAL A 176 24.03 8.83 -7.10
CA VAL A 176 23.21 9.01 -8.30
C VAL A 176 23.20 7.73 -9.14
N ILE A 177 24.36 7.11 -9.38
CA ILE A 177 24.44 5.86 -10.14
C ILE A 177 23.73 4.73 -9.41
N GLY A 178 23.94 4.58 -8.10
CA GLY A 178 23.26 3.58 -7.29
C GLY A 178 21.75 3.76 -7.32
N THR A 179 21.27 5.00 -7.20
CA THR A 179 19.83 5.32 -7.27
C THR A 179 19.26 5.05 -8.66
N ALA A 180 19.98 5.40 -9.73
CA ALA A 180 19.54 5.15 -11.10
C ALA A 180 19.43 3.65 -11.41
N ILE A 181 20.46 2.87 -11.05
CA ILE A 181 20.46 1.42 -11.22
C ILE A 181 19.36 0.77 -10.37
N GLY A 182 19.24 1.19 -9.10
CA GLY A 182 18.22 0.67 -8.19
C GLY A 182 16.79 0.97 -8.67
N ALA A 183 16.53 2.20 -9.15
CA ALA A 183 15.24 2.59 -9.70
C ALA A 183 14.92 1.79 -10.98
N PHE A 184 15.89 1.64 -11.88
CA PHE A 184 15.73 0.86 -13.11
C PHE A 184 15.40 -0.61 -12.80
N LEU A 185 16.18 -1.25 -11.92
CA LEU A 185 15.92 -2.62 -11.49
C LEU A 185 14.57 -2.75 -10.77
N GLY A 186 14.23 -1.80 -9.91
CA GLY A 186 12.96 -1.78 -9.19
C GLY A 186 11.74 -1.71 -10.12
N VAL A 187 11.82 -0.89 -11.18
CA VAL A 187 10.77 -0.82 -12.21
C VAL A 187 10.65 -2.14 -12.97
N ILE A 188 11.78 -2.74 -13.38
CA ILE A 188 11.78 -4.04 -14.05
C ILE A 188 11.15 -5.12 -13.17
N PHE A 189 11.58 -5.24 -11.91
CA PHE A 189 11.01 -6.23 -10.99
C PHE A 189 9.51 -6.01 -10.76
N SER A 190 9.08 -4.76 -10.67
CA SER A 190 7.67 -4.43 -10.49
C SER A 190 6.83 -4.80 -11.72
N LEU A 191 7.38 -4.68 -12.94
CA LEU A 191 6.67 -5.07 -14.17
C LEU A 191 6.49 -6.59 -14.27
N TYR A 192 7.51 -7.35 -13.87
CA TYR A 192 7.54 -8.81 -14.02
C TYR A 192 7.19 -9.58 -12.73
N ILE A 193 6.59 -8.91 -11.74
CA ILE A 193 6.32 -9.52 -10.44
C ILE A 193 5.40 -10.75 -10.53
N ASN A 194 4.38 -10.70 -11.38
CA ASN A 194 3.43 -11.81 -11.54
C ASN A 194 4.11 -13.05 -12.16
N GLU A 195 5.00 -12.85 -13.13
CA GLU A 195 5.77 -13.92 -13.78
C GLU A 195 6.78 -14.53 -12.81
N LEU A 196 7.48 -13.69 -12.03
CA LEU A 196 8.40 -14.13 -10.98
C LEU A 196 7.69 -14.98 -9.91
N LEU A 197 6.50 -14.56 -9.48
CA LEU A 197 5.69 -15.31 -8.51
C LEU A 197 5.23 -16.66 -9.07
N ALA A 198 4.82 -16.70 -10.34
CA ALA A 198 4.44 -17.94 -11.01
C ALA A 198 5.62 -18.92 -11.09
N LEU A 199 6.83 -18.42 -11.33
CA LEU A 199 8.05 -19.24 -11.45
C LEU A 199 8.49 -19.84 -10.10
N VAL A 200 8.23 -19.14 -8.99
CA VAL A 200 8.50 -19.62 -7.62
C VAL A 200 7.37 -20.53 -7.10
N GLY A 201 6.30 -20.75 -7.89
CA GLY A 201 5.16 -21.59 -7.50
C GLY A 201 4.21 -20.91 -6.51
N LEU A 202 4.38 -19.61 -6.29
CA LEU A 202 3.54 -18.78 -5.42
C LEU A 202 2.42 -18.13 -6.27
N ASN A 203 1.55 -18.96 -6.86
CA ASN A 203 0.31 -18.46 -7.45
C ASN A 203 -0.65 -18.08 -6.32
N LEU A 204 -0.51 -16.84 -5.83
CA LEU A 204 -1.09 -16.41 -4.56
C LEU A 204 -2.61 -16.56 -4.48
N LEU A 205 -3.34 -16.58 -5.61
CA LEU A 205 -4.78 -16.82 -5.61
C LEU A 205 -5.21 -17.33 -7.00
N ALA A 206 -5.08 -18.62 -7.30
CA ALA A 206 -5.76 -19.31 -8.43
C ALA A 206 -6.12 -18.45 -9.68
N GLY A 207 -5.16 -17.72 -10.26
CA GLY A 207 -5.37 -16.89 -11.47
C GLY A 207 -5.73 -15.41 -11.25
N ILE A 208 -5.68 -14.88 -10.04
CA ILE A 208 -5.82 -13.43 -9.77
C ILE A 208 -4.43 -12.79 -9.88
N GLU A 209 -4.24 -11.99 -10.92
CA GLU A 209 -3.04 -11.17 -11.12
C GLU A 209 -2.99 -10.05 -10.07
N LEU A 210 -1.82 -9.81 -9.47
CA LEU A 210 -1.66 -8.69 -8.56
C LEU A 210 -1.62 -7.39 -9.38
N PRO A 211 -2.54 -6.44 -9.13
CA PRO A 211 -2.54 -5.17 -9.84
C PRO A 211 -1.34 -4.33 -9.37
N VAL A 212 -0.37 -4.16 -10.25
CA VAL A 212 0.80 -3.30 -10.01
C VAL A 212 0.43 -1.86 -10.36
N LYS A 213 0.31 -1.01 -9.35
CA LYS A 213 0.09 0.43 -9.54
C LYS A 213 1.41 1.18 -9.37
N PHE A 214 1.92 1.76 -10.45
CA PHE A 214 3.08 2.64 -10.40
C PHE A 214 2.67 4.02 -9.87
N ASP A 215 3.18 4.37 -8.69
CA ASP A 215 3.09 5.72 -8.17
C ASP A 215 4.41 6.46 -8.41
N ILE A 216 4.43 7.28 -9.46
CA ILE A 216 5.60 8.04 -9.90
C ILE A 216 6.06 9.00 -8.79
N LEU A 217 5.12 9.59 -8.05
CA LEU A 217 5.43 10.53 -6.99
C LEU A 217 6.20 9.84 -5.85
N SER A 218 5.76 8.64 -5.46
CA SER A 218 6.50 7.81 -4.48
C SER A 218 7.91 7.47 -4.97
N LEU A 219 8.08 7.11 -6.24
CA LEU A 219 9.39 6.80 -6.82
C LEU A 219 10.33 8.01 -6.77
N VAL A 220 9.84 9.20 -7.17
CA VAL A 220 10.63 10.45 -7.15
C VAL A 220 11.02 10.84 -5.73
N ILE A 221 10.11 10.72 -4.75
CA ILE A 221 10.41 11.00 -3.34
C ILE A 221 11.52 10.08 -2.83
N ILE A 222 11.43 8.77 -3.11
CA ILE A 222 12.44 7.80 -2.67
C ILE A 222 13.78 8.10 -3.34
N ALA A 223 13.81 8.35 -4.65
CA ALA A 223 15.03 8.66 -5.37
C ALA A 223 15.72 9.92 -4.81
N PHE A 224 14.95 10.99 -4.56
CA PHE A 224 15.49 12.22 -3.97
C PHE A 224 15.99 11.99 -2.54
N ALA A 225 15.24 11.25 -1.71
CA ALA A 225 15.64 10.92 -0.35
C ALA A 225 16.92 10.08 -0.31
N SER A 226 17.08 9.10 -1.20
CA SER A 226 18.30 8.28 -1.33
C SER A 226 19.52 9.12 -1.70
N ILE A 227 19.39 10.01 -2.70
CA ILE A 227 20.48 10.91 -3.10
C ILE A 227 20.84 11.87 -1.95
N ALA A 228 19.84 12.46 -1.30
CA ALA A 228 20.04 13.36 -0.17
C ALA A 228 20.76 12.66 0.99
N MET A 229 20.35 11.43 1.33
CA MET A 229 21.02 10.63 2.36
C MET A 229 22.45 10.26 1.97
N SER A 230 22.69 9.84 0.73
CA SER A 230 24.05 9.58 0.23
C SER A 230 24.93 10.83 0.33
N PHE A 231 24.39 11.99 -0.06
CA PHE A 231 25.11 13.25 0.06
C PHE A 231 25.45 13.58 1.54
N LEU A 232 24.48 13.47 2.45
CA LEU A 232 24.69 13.71 3.88
C LEU A 232 25.74 12.75 4.47
N ALA A 233 25.72 11.49 4.05
CA ALA A 233 26.69 10.47 4.45
C ALA A 233 28.13 10.86 4.07
N THR A 234 28.31 11.46 2.90
CA THR A 234 29.62 11.80 2.35
C THR A 234 30.27 13.03 2.99
N LEU A 235 29.48 13.86 3.70
CA LEU A 235 29.98 15.06 4.36
C LEU A 235 30.99 14.74 5.46
N TYR A 236 30.77 13.66 6.22
CA TYR A 236 31.67 13.27 7.31
C TYR A 236 33.05 12.82 6.79
N PRO A 237 33.15 11.83 5.86
CA PRO A 237 34.43 11.42 5.30
C PRO A 237 35.15 12.55 4.54
N ALA A 238 34.42 13.38 3.80
CA ALA A 238 35.01 14.48 3.04
C ALA A 238 35.69 15.52 3.96
N ARG A 239 35.07 15.84 5.11
CA ARG A 239 35.69 16.70 6.12
C ARG A 239 36.90 16.05 6.78
N LYS A 240 36.89 14.73 6.96
CA LYS A 240 38.03 13.98 7.49
C LYS A 240 39.22 14.02 6.52
N ALA A 241 38.97 13.86 5.22
CA ALA A 241 40.00 13.95 4.17
C ALA A 241 40.66 15.34 4.10
N ALA A 242 39.87 16.40 4.22
CA ALA A 242 40.37 17.77 4.18
C ALA A 242 41.33 18.11 5.35
N LYS A 243 41.20 17.41 6.49
CA LYS A 243 42.01 17.65 7.70
C LYS A 243 43.32 16.85 7.74
N VAL A 244 43.63 16.08 6.70
CA VAL A 244 44.91 15.39 6.57
C VAL A 244 46.04 16.43 6.54
N LYS A 245 47.08 16.24 7.35
CA LYS A 245 48.26 17.11 7.39
C LYS A 245 49.37 16.53 6.51
N PRO A 246 49.81 17.21 5.44
CA PRO A 246 50.80 16.65 4.52
C PRO A 246 52.11 16.28 5.19
N ALA A 247 52.57 17.10 6.13
CA ALA A 247 53.83 16.91 6.84
C ALA A 247 53.83 15.68 7.78
N GLU A 248 52.67 15.27 8.29
CA GLU A 248 52.57 14.06 9.12
C GLU A 248 52.52 12.82 8.23
N VAL A 249 51.77 12.83 7.13
CA VAL A 249 51.62 11.66 6.24
C VAL A 249 52.92 11.34 5.50
N LEU A 250 53.58 12.35 4.91
CA LEU A 250 54.82 12.17 4.14
C LEU A 250 56.05 11.82 5.00
N ARG A 251 55.92 11.87 6.34
CA ARG A 251 56.98 11.45 7.27
C ARG A 251 56.97 9.95 7.52
N TYR A 252 55.86 9.28 7.23
CA TYR A 252 55.66 7.84 7.47
C TYR A 252 55.62 7.01 6.17
N GLU A 253 55.81 7.65 5.00
CA GLU A 253 56.26 6.99 3.77
C GLU A 253 57.80 7.04 3.66
#